data_AF-A0A3A9UN71-F1
#
_entry.id   AF-A0A3A9UN71-F1
#
_cell.length_a   1.000
_cell.length_b   1.000
_cell.length_c   1.000
_cell.angle_alpha   90.00
_cell.angle_beta   90.00
_cell.angle_gamma   90.00
#
_symmetry.space_group_name_H-M   'P 1'
#
loop_
_entity.id
_entity.type
_entity.pdbx_description
1 polymer ?
#
loop_
_entity_poly.entity_id
_entity_poly.type
_entity_poly.pdbx_seq_one_letter_code
_entity_poly.pdbx_strand_id
1 'polypeptide(L)'
;MKLNPYSNAHNGVFIGLYPFLLVVVLLVIHYFSGVLALDNNGSVREQRDFNSAIGMTLLSGYFCLCLQLNHKNVLSTMISILVKTNQLSHLSQHRQKLFTKFQLHTINSLITAIFATVMYVIVENLLFSEVKLYQYVITGCAVLFWFLFFLFLIQSTSNVSYLKKHVLSQTENYIDYLNSLSSLARLSLTNATLSIGAFSLFPIFWINKNVPFLDIAMTLLVLCIIAFYLFYPVLKLHSQWLNGKNKKCKELNERVNKEMSSEKLVLSEQELEGINSLSINLYGVKDKIRFIACALLIAISWGIVLIFSPSFKMHL
;
A
#
# COMPACT_ATOMS: atom_id res chain seq x y z
N MET A 1 -27.08 -1.71 -1.94
CA MET A 1 -26.12 -1.99 -0.84
C MET A 1 -25.11 -0.84 -0.79
N LYS A 2 -25.07 -0.01 0.27
CA LYS A 2 -24.10 1.10 0.36
C LYS A 2 -22.71 0.51 0.65
N LEU A 3 -21.91 0.28 -0.38
CA LEU A 3 -20.51 -0.18 -0.31
C LEU A 3 -19.60 0.93 0.21
N ASN A 4 -19.86 1.43 1.43
CA ASN A 4 -18.96 2.36 2.09
C ASN A 4 -17.85 1.55 2.80
N PRO A 5 -16.60 1.60 2.34
CA PRO A 5 -15.49 0.84 2.92
C PRO A 5 -15.13 1.29 4.35
N TYR A 6 -15.68 2.41 4.81
CA TYR A 6 -15.47 2.95 6.16
C TYR A 6 -16.68 2.73 7.09
N SER A 7 -17.68 1.94 6.67
CA SER A 7 -18.83 1.60 7.52
C SER A 7 -18.49 0.46 8.50
N ASN A 8 -19.28 0.32 9.57
CA ASN A 8 -19.11 -0.75 10.58
C ASN A 8 -19.44 -2.17 10.04
N ALA A 9 -19.69 -2.33 8.73
CA ALA A 9 -20.14 -3.57 8.11
C ALA A 9 -19.09 -4.70 8.13
N HIS A 10 -17.85 -4.43 8.55
CA HIS A 10 -16.77 -5.43 8.59
C HIS A 10 -16.71 -6.27 9.89
N ASN A 11 -17.70 -6.17 10.79
CA ASN A 11 -17.66 -6.91 12.06
C ASN A 11 -17.85 -8.43 11.96
N GLY A 12 -18.09 -9.01 10.77
CA GLY A 12 -18.27 -10.47 10.63
C GLY A 12 -17.67 -11.13 9.37
N VAL A 13 -17.18 -10.36 8.40
CA VAL A 13 -16.61 -10.93 7.16
C VAL A 13 -15.08 -10.93 7.25
N PHE A 14 -14.47 -12.09 7.04
CA PHE A 14 -13.01 -12.24 6.97
C PHE A 14 -12.44 -11.27 5.93
N ILE A 15 -11.47 -10.42 6.32
CA ILE A 15 -10.89 -9.38 5.46
C ILE A 15 -10.20 -9.95 4.20
N GLY A 16 -9.89 -11.24 4.20
CA GLY A 16 -9.34 -11.93 3.02
C GLY A 16 -10.39 -12.53 2.09
N LEU A 17 -11.69 -12.53 2.45
CA LEU A 17 -12.71 -13.23 1.68
C LEU A 17 -12.89 -12.64 0.27
N TYR A 18 -13.07 -11.32 0.16
CA TYR A 18 -13.24 -10.69 -1.15
C TYR A 18 -11.98 -10.79 -2.03
N PRO A 19 -10.75 -10.53 -1.52
CA PRO A 19 -9.53 -10.80 -2.29
C PRO A 19 -9.43 -12.25 -2.75
N PHE A 20 -9.77 -13.21 -1.89
CA PHE A 20 -9.75 -14.63 -2.23
C PHE A 20 -10.77 -14.97 -3.33
N LEU A 21 -12.01 -14.52 -3.18
CA LEU A 21 -13.06 -14.70 -4.19
C LEU A 21 -12.66 -14.07 -5.53
N LEU A 22 -12.04 -12.89 -5.50
CA LEU A 22 -11.52 -12.24 -6.70
C LEU A 22 -10.50 -13.13 -7.42
N VAL A 23 -9.52 -13.68 -6.68
CA VAL A 23 -8.51 -14.59 -7.23
C VAL A 23 -9.18 -15.83 -7.83
N VAL A 24 -10.09 -16.47 -7.10
CA VAL A 24 -10.80 -17.67 -7.57
C VAL A 24 -11.57 -17.38 -8.86
N VAL A 25 -12.35 -16.30 -8.90
CA VAL A 25 -13.13 -15.93 -10.09
C VAL A 25 -12.21 -15.66 -11.29
N LEU A 26 -11.12 -14.93 -11.10
CA LEU A 26 -10.17 -14.64 -12.18
C LEU A 26 -9.46 -15.91 -12.69
N LEU A 27 -9.07 -16.82 -11.80
CA LEU A 27 -8.51 -18.12 -12.20
C LEU A 27 -9.53 -18.96 -12.97
N VAL A 28 -10.79 -18.97 -12.56
CA VAL A 28 -11.88 -19.65 -13.28
C VAL A 28 -12.08 -19.04 -14.67
N ILE A 29 -12.04 -17.71 -14.79
CA ILE A 29 -12.12 -17.01 -16.08
C ILE A 29 -10.94 -17.41 -16.99
N HIS A 30 -9.71 -17.44 -16.46
CA HIS A 30 -8.54 -17.86 -17.23
C HIS A 30 -8.53 -19.34 -17.60
N TYR A 31 -9.13 -20.19 -16.76
CA TYR A 31 -9.35 -21.60 -17.06
C TYR A 31 -10.32 -21.76 -18.25
N PHE A 32 -11.49 -21.13 -18.18
CA PHE A 32 -12.49 -21.19 -19.25
C PHE A 32 -12.04 -20.49 -20.54
N SER A 33 -11.18 -19.48 -20.46
CA SER A 33 -10.58 -18.89 -21.67
C SER A 33 -9.55 -19.81 -22.33
N GLY A 34 -9.08 -20.86 -21.64
CA GLY A 34 -8.10 -21.81 -22.15
C GLY A 34 -6.64 -21.44 -21.89
N VAL A 35 -6.34 -20.35 -21.17
CA VAL A 35 -4.94 -19.95 -20.88
C VAL A 35 -4.28 -20.89 -19.90
N LEU A 36 -5.02 -21.34 -18.88
CA LEU A 36 -4.48 -22.26 -17.89
C LEU A 36 -4.35 -23.70 -18.41
N ALA A 37 -4.86 -23.98 -19.61
CA ALA A 37 -4.72 -25.26 -20.31
C ALA A 37 -3.58 -25.25 -21.34
N LEU A 38 -2.82 -24.15 -21.45
CA LEU A 38 -1.65 -24.07 -22.33
C LEU A 38 -0.57 -25.05 -21.85
N ASP A 39 0.05 -25.77 -22.79
CA ASP A 39 1.11 -26.74 -22.49
C ASP A 39 2.37 -26.05 -21.95
N ASN A 40 3.01 -26.64 -20.92
CA ASN A 40 4.28 -26.18 -20.36
C ASN A 40 5.44 -26.24 -21.38
N ASN A 41 5.26 -26.96 -22.50
CA ASN A 41 6.19 -26.99 -23.64
C ASN A 41 5.73 -26.11 -24.81
N GLY A 42 4.75 -25.23 -24.59
CA GLY A 42 4.25 -24.31 -25.59
C GLY A 42 5.27 -23.26 -26.04
N SER A 43 4.88 -22.43 -26.99
CA SER A 43 5.73 -21.34 -27.46
C SER A 43 6.10 -20.35 -26.33
N VAL A 44 7.21 -19.62 -26.48
CA VAL A 44 7.62 -18.55 -25.52
C VAL A 44 6.48 -17.55 -25.24
N ARG A 45 5.61 -17.33 -26.23
CA ARG A 45 4.43 -16.46 -26.10
C ARG A 45 3.34 -17.09 -25.23
N GLU A 46 3.08 -18.37 -25.38
CA GLU A 46 2.08 -19.09 -24.57
C GLU A 46 2.50 -19.21 -23.11
N GLN A 47 3.79 -19.48 -22.83
CA GLN A 47 4.32 -19.45 -21.47
C GLN A 47 4.18 -18.06 -20.83
N ARG A 48 4.44 -16.99 -21.59
CA ARG A 48 4.24 -15.61 -21.13
C ARG A 48 2.77 -15.35 -20.79
N ASP A 49 1.86 -15.74 -21.68
CA ASP A 49 0.43 -15.48 -21.53
C ASP A 49 -0.11 -16.27 -20.30
N PHE A 50 0.36 -17.50 -20.06
CA PHE A 50 0.09 -18.29 -18.85
C PHE A 50 0.60 -17.60 -17.57
N ASN A 51 1.90 -17.25 -17.53
CA ASN A 51 2.51 -16.57 -16.40
C ASN A 51 1.81 -15.24 -16.08
N SER A 52 1.41 -14.50 -17.13
CA SER A 52 0.72 -13.21 -16.99
C SER A 52 -0.67 -13.37 -16.39
N ALA A 53 -1.42 -14.39 -16.80
CA ALA A 53 -2.73 -14.69 -16.23
C ALA A 53 -2.64 -15.00 -14.72
N ILE A 54 -1.69 -15.84 -14.31
CA ILE A 54 -1.49 -16.17 -12.90
C ILE A 54 -0.98 -14.96 -12.12
N GLY A 55 0.08 -14.32 -12.62
CA GLY A 55 0.75 -13.20 -11.95
C GLY A 55 -0.19 -12.01 -11.72
N MET A 56 -0.92 -11.58 -12.75
CA MET A 56 -1.87 -10.47 -12.63
C MET A 56 -3.07 -10.83 -11.75
N THR A 57 -3.53 -12.07 -11.77
CA THR A 57 -4.62 -12.54 -10.91
C THR A 57 -4.23 -12.48 -9.44
N LEU A 58 -3.07 -13.03 -9.08
CA LEU A 58 -2.57 -13.01 -7.71
C LEU A 58 -2.26 -11.60 -7.23
N LEU A 59 -1.66 -10.76 -8.08
CA LEU A 59 -1.41 -9.35 -7.76
C LEU A 59 -2.71 -8.54 -7.60
N SER A 60 -3.73 -8.80 -8.41
CA SER A 60 -5.04 -8.18 -8.25
C SER A 60 -5.66 -8.53 -6.90
N GLY A 61 -5.65 -9.81 -6.53
CA GLY A 61 -6.04 -10.25 -5.18
C GLY A 61 -5.24 -9.55 -4.09
N TYR A 62 -3.91 -9.50 -4.24
CA TYR A 62 -3.02 -8.85 -3.29
C TYR A 62 -3.33 -7.36 -3.10
N PHE A 63 -3.47 -6.58 -4.18
CA PHE A 63 -3.81 -5.16 -4.08
C PHE A 63 -5.22 -4.92 -3.54
N CYS A 64 -6.17 -5.81 -3.85
CA CYS A 64 -7.49 -5.80 -3.23
C CYS A 64 -7.39 -5.97 -1.70
N LEU A 65 -6.59 -6.92 -1.23
CA LEU A 65 -6.34 -7.13 0.20
C LEU A 65 -5.67 -5.90 0.83
N CYS A 66 -4.64 -5.35 0.19
CA CYS A 66 -3.95 -4.15 0.63
C CYS A 66 -4.89 -2.93 0.75
N LEU A 67 -5.82 -2.76 -0.19
CA LEU A 67 -6.87 -1.73 -0.10
C LEU A 67 -7.76 -1.91 1.12
N GLN A 68 -8.21 -3.14 1.41
CA GLN A 68 -9.05 -3.40 2.57
C GLN A 68 -8.32 -3.17 3.89
N LEU A 69 -7.07 -3.61 3.97
CA LEU A 69 -6.20 -3.33 5.12
C LEU A 69 -5.97 -1.83 5.29
N ASN A 70 -5.71 -1.10 4.21
CA ASN A 70 -5.56 0.35 4.25
C ASN A 70 -6.82 1.04 4.78
N HIS A 71 -8.02 0.72 4.26
CA HIS A 71 -9.27 1.31 4.74
C HIS A 71 -9.52 1.02 6.23
N LYS A 72 -9.26 -0.21 6.68
CA LYS A 72 -9.36 -0.58 8.10
C LYS A 72 -8.37 0.19 8.97
N ASN A 73 -7.12 0.30 8.54
CA ASN A 73 -6.08 0.99 9.28
C ASN A 73 -6.34 2.51 9.32
N VAL A 74 -6.80 3.12 8.22
CA VAL A 74 -7.23 4.51 8.16
C VAL A 74 -8.35 4.78 9.16
N LEU A 75 -9.35 3.90 9.21
CA LEU A 75 -10.46 4.05 10.15
C LEU A 75 -9.98 3.91 11.60
N SER A 76 -9.15 2.92 11.90
CA SER A 76 -8.58 2.71 13.23
C SER A 76 -7.74 3.91 13.69
N THR A 77 -6.89 4.44 12.81
CA THR A 77 -6.07 5.63 13.10
C THR A 77 -6.95 6.86 13.27
N MET A 78 -7.96 7.06 12.42
CA MET A 78 -8.90 8.17 12.54
C MET A 78 -9.66 8.14 13.87
N ILE A 79 -10.19 6.98 14.27
CA ILE A 79 -10.85 6.82 15.58
C ILE A 79 -9.87 7.15 16.71
N SER A 80 -8.64 6.62 16.65
CA SER A 80 -7.63 6.90 17.68
C SER A 80 -7.30 8.38 17.81
N ILE A 81 -7.25 9.14 16.71
CA ILE A 81 -6.99 10.59 16.75
C ILE A 81 -8.23 11.32 17.27
N LEU A 82 -9.44 11.01 16.77
CA LEU A 82 -10.68 11.67 17.18
C LEU A 82 -11.04 11.44 18.66
N VAL A 83 -10.67 10.29 19.24
CA VAL A 83 -10.81 10.05 20.69
C VAL A 83 -9.90 10.99 21.47
N LYS A 84 -8.65 11.18 21.02
CA LYS A 84 -7.69 12.10 21.67
C LYS A 84 -8.09 13.57 21.54
N THR A 85 -8.82 13.92 20.48
CA THR A 85 -9.31 15.29 20.26
C THR A 85 -10.74 15.53 20.78
N ASN A 86 -11.36 14.56 21.45
CA ASN A 86 -12.77 14.64 21.90
C ASN A 86 -13.78 14.96 20.76
N GLN A 87 -13.47 14.59 19.52
CA GLN A 87 -14.27 14.89 18.32
C GLN A 87 -14.89 13.64 17.68
N LEU A 88 -15.08 12.57 18.47
CA LEU A 88 -15.63 11.30 17.96
C LEU A 88 -17.01 11.47 17.31
N SER A 89 -17.79 12.48 17.73
CA SER A 89 -19.07 12.86 17.11
C SER A 89 -18.96 13.17 15.60
N HIS A 90 -17.80 13.66 15.13
CA HIS A 90 -17.55 14.00 13.73
C HIS A 90 -17.10 12.80 12.88
N LEU A 91 -16.95 11.61 13.45
CA LEU A 91 -16.48 10.41 12.75
C LEU A 91 -17.32 10.09 11.51
N SER A 92 -18.64 10.20 11.59
CA SER A 92 -19.55 9.94 10.47
C SER A 92 -19.31 10.91 9.30
N GLN A 93 -19.06 12.18 9.60
CA GLN A 93 -18.78 13.22 8.61
C GLN A 93 -17.45 12.96 7.89
N HIS A 94 -16.40 12.58 8.62
CA HIS A 94 -15.12 12.22 8.03
C HIS A 94 -15.21 10.96 7.16
N ARG A 95 -15.95 9.93 7.60
CA ARG A 95 -16.23 8.72 6.79
C ARG A 95 -16.92 9.07 5.47
N GLN A 96 -17.90 9.97 5.49
CA GLN A 96 -18.60 10.39 4.28
C GLN A 96 -17.67 11.13 3.31
N LYS A 97 -16.83 12.05 3.83
CA LYS A 97 -15.84 12.77 3.01
C LYS A 97 -14.81 11.84 2.39
N LEU A 98 -14.30 10.87 3.14
CA LEU A 98 -13.38 9.85 2.63
C LEU A 98 -14.05 8.97 1.57
N PHE A 99 -15.32 8.61 1.76
CA PHE A 99 -16.08 7.84 0.78
C PHE A 99 -16.27 8.58 -0.55
N THR A 100 -16.62 9.87 -0.52
CA THR A 100 -16.74 10.69 -1.74
C THR A 100 -15.40 10.79 -2.47
N LYS A 101 -14.29 10.96 -1.74
CA LYS A 101 -12.94 10.91 -2.35
C LYS A 101 -12.64 9.55 -2.95
N PHE A 102 -13.02 8.46 -2.28
CA PHE A 102 -12.85 7.10 -2.79
C PHE A 102 -13.55 6.87 -4.12
N GLN A 103 -14.78 7.38 -4.28
CA GLN A 103 -15.51 7.30 -5.56
C GLN A 103 -14.75 8.03 -6.68
N LEU A 104 -14.24 9.24 -6.41
CA LEU A 104 -13.46 9.99 -7.38
C LEU A 104 -12.15 9.27 -7.76
N HIS A 105 -11.42 8.76 -6.76
CA HIS A 105 -10.19 8.00 -7.01
C HIS A 105 -10.48 6.72 -7.80
N THR A 106 -11.62 6.06 -7.58
CA THR A 106 -12.02 4.87 -8.33
C THR A 106 -12.14 5.18 -9.82
N ILE A 107 -12.82 6.27 -10.18
CA ILE A 107 -12.96 6.70 -11.58
C ILE A 107 -11.59 7.04 -12.18
N ASN A 108 -10.79 7.85 -11.47
CA ASN A 108 -9.48 8.25 -11.96
C ASN A 108 -8.54 7.05 -12.16
N SER A 109 -8.51 6.12 -11.21
CA SER A 109 -7.70 4.90 -11.31
C SER A 109 -8.13 4.00 -12.45
N LEU A 110 -9.43 3.94 -12.77
CA LEU A 110 -9.92 3.17 -13.91
C LEU A 110 -9.45 3.78 -15.23
N ILE A 111 -9.55 5.10 -15.38
CA ILE A 111 -9.07 5.81 -16.58
C ILE A 111 -7.56 5.58 -16.76
N THR A 112 -6.76 5.74 -15.71
CA THR A 112 -5.31 5.50 -15.77
C THR A 112 -4.97 4.04 -16.07
N ALA A 113 -5.75 3.08 -15.56
CA ALA A 113 -5.56 1.67 -15.82
C ALA A 113 -5.82 1.28 -17.27
N ILE A 114 -6.89 1.81 -17.87
CA ILE A 114 -7.19 1.63 -19.29
C ILE A 114 -6.04 2.20 -20.12
N PHE A 115 -5.59 3.43 -19.81
CA PHE A 115 -4.48 4.06 -20.52
C PHE A 115 -3.18 3.24 -20.42
N ALA A 116 -2.80 2.79 -19.21
CA ALA A 116 -1.62 1.97 -19.01
C ALA A 116 -1.68 0.64 -19.78
N THR A 117 -2.86 0.01 -19.81
CA THR A 117 -3.08 -1.25 -20.55
C THR A 117 -2.97 -1.04 -22.05
N VAL A 118 -3.62 -0.01 -22.59
CA VAL A 118 -3.56 0.32 -24.03
C VAL A 118 -2.13 0.64 -24.45
N MET A 119 -1.40 1.45 -23.66
CA MET A 119 0.01 1.75 -23.93
C MET A 119 0.87 0.48 -23.97
N TYR A 120 0.70 -0.43 -22.99
CA TYR A 120 1.44 -1.69 -22.96
C TYR A 120 1.13 -2.57 -24.18
N VAL A 121 -0.16 -2.72 -24.53
CA VAL A 121 -0.59 -3.51 -25.70
C VAL A 121 -0.01 -2.98 -27.00
N ILE A 122 0.05 -1.65 -27.19
CA ILE A 122 0.61 -1.02 -28.38
C ILE A 122 2.13 -1.24 -28.43
N VAL A 123 2.84 -0.99 -27.32
CA VAL A 123 4.31 -1.09 -27.27
C VAL A 123 4.79 -2.53 -27.50
N GLU A 124 4.13 -3.51 -26.89
CA GLU A 124 4.49 -4.93 -26.99
C GLU A 124 3.82 -5.64 -28.20
N ASN A 125 3.09 -4.89 -29.03
CA ASN A 125 2.32 -5.40 -30.17
C ASN A 125 1.45 -6.63 -29.84
N LEU A 126 0.85 -6.66 -28.65
CA LEU A 126 0.21 -7.88 -28.09
C LEU A 126 -1.03 -8.34 -28.85
N LEU A 127 -1.67 -7.43 -29.58
CA LEU A 127 -2.91 -7.69 -30.33
C LEU A 127 -2.74 -7.55 -31.85
N PHE A 128 -1.51 -7.59 -32.37
CA PHE A 128 -1.26 -7.55 -33.81
C PHE A 128 -1.04 -8.98 -34.36
N SER A 129 -1.86 -9.34 -35.36
CA SER A 129 -1.97 -10.62 -36.08
C SER A 129 -2.32 -11.87 -35.25
N GLU A 130 -3.39 -12.56 -35.68
CA GLU A 130 -3.91 -13.85 -35.15
C GLU A 130 -4.14 -13.90 -33.62
N VAL A 131 -4.91 -12.93 -33.11
CA VAL A 131 -5.23 -12.85 -31.68
C VAL A 131 -6.19 -13.97 -31.27
N LYS A 132 -5.79 -14.75 -30.26
CA LYS A 132 -6.65 -15.78 -29.66
C LYS A 132 -7.57 -15.15 -28.60
N LEU A 133 -8.78 -15.71 -28.41
CA LEU A 133 -9.80 -15.19 -27.47
C LEU A 133 -9.23 -14.90 -26.07
N TYR A 134 -8.35 -15.78 -25.59
CA TYR A 134 -7.79 -15.68 -24.27
C TYR A 134 -6.85 -14.47 -24.08
N GLN A 135 -6.26 -13.93 -25.14
CA GLN A 135 -5.40 -12.75 -25.06
C GLN A 135 -6.24 -11.49 -24.77
N TYR A 136 -7.49 -11.43 -25.26
CA TYR A 136 -8.45 -10.39 -24.87
C TYR A 136 -8.83 -10.50 -23.39
N VAL A 137 -9.00 -11.74 -22.89
CA VAL A 137 -9.29 -11.99 -21.47
C VAL A 137 -8.13 -11.53 -20.58
N ILE A 138 -6.89 -11.89 -20.93
CA ILE A 138 -5.67 -11.42 -20.25
C ILE A 138 -5.60 -9.88 -20.24
N THR A 139 -5.89 -9.25 -21.37
CA THR A 139 -5.90 -7.77 -21.48
C THR A 139 -6.96 -7.15 -20.57
N GLY A 140 -8.17 -7.73 -20.50
CA GLY A 140 -9.21 -7.27 -19.57
C GLY A 140 -8.79 -7.42 -18.10
N CYS A 141 -8.16 -8.53 -17.75
CA CYS A 141 -7.60 -8.75 -16.41
C CYS A 141 -6.45 -7.79 -16.09
N ALA A 142 -5.66 -7.38 -17.10
CA ALA A 142 -4.61 -6.38 -16.93
C ALA A 142 -5.19 -5.01 -16.53
N VAL A 143 -6.32 -4.60 -17.12
CA VAL A 143 -7.02 -3.37 -16.70
C VAL A 143 -7.40 -3.45 -15.22
N LEU A 144 -7.94 -4.57 -14.77
CA LEU A 144 -8.32 -4.77 -13.37
C LEU A 144 -7.11 -4.72 -12.42
N PHE A 145 -6.00 -5.35 -12.80
CA PHE A 145 -4.74 -5.29 -12.08
C PHE A 145 -4.25 -3.84 -11.93
N TRP A 146 -4.13 -3.11 -13.04
CA TRP A 146 -3.67 -1.72 -13.02
C TRP A 146 -4.62 -0.81 -12.24
N PHE A 147 -5.93 -1.05 -12.35
CA PHE A 147 -6.95 -0.33 -11.60
C PHE A 147 -6.74 -0.47 -10.10
N LEU A 148 -6.58 -1.70 -9.60
CA LEU A 148 -6.37 -1.96 -8.17
C LEU A 148 -5.03 -1.40 -7.69
N PHE A 149 -3.98 -1.51 -8.50
CA PHE A 149 -2.66 -0.93 -8.22
C PHE A 149 -2.74 0.60 -8.05
N PHE A 150 -3.26 1.32 -9.04
CA PHE A 150 -3.36 2.78 -8.98
C PHE A 150 -4.30 3.24 -7.88
N LEU A 151 -5.43 2.54 -7.67
CA LEU A 151 -6.36 2.86 -6.60
C LEU A 151 -5.68 2.72 -5.24
N PHE A 152 -4.90 1.66 -5.04
CA PHE A 152 -4.14 1.44 -3.82
C PHE A 152 -3.10 2.55 -3.58
N LEU A 153 -2.34 2.96 -4.60
CA LEU A 153 -1.38 4.06 -4.49
C LEU A 153 -2.06 5.37 -4.07
N ILE A 154 -3.11 5.77 -4.80
CA ILE A 154 -3.82 7.02 -4.55
C ILE A 154 -4.49 7.01 -3.17
N GLN A 155 -5.14 5.90 -2.78
CA GLN A 155 -5.77 5.76 -1.46
C GLN A 155 -4.74 5.83 -0.33
N SER A 156 -3.59 5.17 -0.47
CA SER A 156 -2.54 5.16 0.55
C SER A 156 -2.02 6.56 0.83
N THR A 157 -1.80 7.39 -0.20
CA THR A 157 -1.26 8.75 -0.03
C THR A 157 -2.34 9.78 0.32
N SER A 158 -3.52 9.70 -0.31
CA SER A 158 -4.60 10.66 -0.12
C SER A 158 -5.24 10.55 1.27
N ASN A 159 -5.41 9.32 1.80
CA ASN A 159 -5.97 9.13 3.14
C ASN A 159 -5.03 9.66 4.22
N VAL A 160 -3.72 9.41 4.11
CA VAL A 160 -2.71 9.98 5.02
C VAL A 160 -2.74 11.51 4.98
N SER A 161 -2.80 12.08 3.77
CA SER A 161 -2.88 13.53 3.57
C SER A 161 -4.16 14.14 4.15
N TYR A 162 -5.29 13.43 4.03
CA TYR A 162 -6.56 13.85 4.58
C TYR A 162 -6.54 13.86 6.11
N LEU A 163 -6.12 12.76 6.74
CA LEU A 163 -6.02 12.66 8.20
C LEU A 163 -5.09 13.75 8.76
N LYS A 164 -3.96 13.99 8.09
CA LYS A 164 -3.05 15.06 8.48
C LYS A 164 -3.70 16.45 8.45
N LYS A 165 -4.37 16.79 7.34
CA LYS A 165 -4.88 18.15 7.12
C LYS A 165 -6.16 18.47 7.88
N HIS A 166 -7.02 17.46 8.11
CA HIS A 166 -8.37 17.68 8.59
C HIS A 166 -8.71 17.01 9.92
N VAL A 167 -7.86 16.12 10.44
CA VAL A 167 -8.10 15.44 11.72
C VAL A 167 -6.97 15.78 12.70
N LEU A 168 -5.72 15.59 12.30
CA LEU A 168 -4.55 15.87 13.15
C LEU A 168 -4.40 17.36 13.49
N SER A 169 -4.73 18.26 12.55
CA SER A 169 -4.65 19.72 12.74
C SER A 169 -5.56 20.27 13.83
N GLN A 170 -6.52 19.48 14.29
CA GLN A 170 -7.48 19.84 15.33
C GLN A 170 -7.01 19.43 16.74
N THR A 171 -5.79 18.89 16.87
CA THR A 171 -5.26 18.43 18.16
C THR A 171 -4.69 19.61 18.95
N GLU A 172 -5.34 19.96 20.06
CA GLU A 172 -4.94 21.09 20.91
C GLU A 172 -3.72 20.76 21.78
N ASN A 173 -3.69 19.58 22.40
CA ASN A 173 -2.57 19.14 23.22
C ASN A 173 -1.38 18.69 22.34
N TYR A 174 -0.20 19.27 22.59
CA TYR A 174 1.00 18.98 21.81
C TYR A 174 1.52 17.54 21.94
N ILE A 175 1.41 16.94 23.13
CA ILE A 175 1.77 15.53 23.38
C ILE A 175 0.85 14.62 22.57
N ASP A 176 -0.46 14.89 22.59
CA ASP A 176 -1.43 14.14 21.80
C ASP A 176 -1.24 14.34 20.29
N TYR A 177 -0.82 15.54 19.88
CA TYR A 177 -0.45 15.82 18.49
C TYR A 177 0.75 14.97 18.06
N LEU A 178 1.81 14.90 18.85
CA LEU A 178 2.99 14.06 18.56
C LEU A 178 2.63 12.57 18.53
N ASN A 179 1.79 12.10 19.46
CA ASN A 179 1.32 10.72 19.48
C ASN A 179 0.44 10.37 18.27
N SER A 180 -0.41 11.30 17.85
CA SER A 180 -1.28 11.16 16.68
C SER A 180 -0.46 11.21 15.37
N LEU A 181 0.57 12.05 15.32
CA LEU A 181 1.52 12.10 14.21
C LEU A 181 2.32 10.80 14.08
N SER A 182 2.76 10.21 15.19
CA SER A 182 3.40 8.89 15.23
C SER A 182 2.46 7.77 14.72
N SER A 183 1.18 7.81 15.13
CA SER A 183 0.15 6.87 14.66
C SER A 183 -0.08 6.98 13.15
N LEU A 184 -0.08 8.21 12.62
CA LEU A 184 -0.18 8.48 11.18
C LEU A 184 1.06 8.02 10.40
N ALA A 185 2.25 8.20 10.97
CA ALA A 185 3.49 7.70 10.39
C ALA A 185 3.51 6.17 10.30
N ARG A 186 3.03 5.48 11.34
CA ARG A 186 2.90 4.00 11.34
C ARG A 186 1.89 3.50 10.29
N LEU A 187 0.77 4.21 10.10
CA LEU A 187 -0.18 3.92 9.02
C LEU A 187 0.51 4.01 7.65
N SER A 188 1.22 5.11 7.39
CA SER A 188 1.92 5.32 6.12
C SER A 188 3.00 4.24 5.89
N LEU A 189 3.74 3.89 6.95
CA LEU A 189 4.76 2.84 6.90
C LEU A 189 4.15 1.47 6.60
N THR A 190 3.04 1.12 7.25
CA THR A 190 2.33 -0.14 7.01
C THR A 190 1.93 -0.27 5.54
N ASN A 191 1.35 0.79 4.95
CA ASN A 191 0.99 0.80 3.54
C ASN A 191 2.22 0.64 2.63
N ALA A 192 3.33 1.32 2.95
CA ALA A 192 4.57 1.21 2.20
C ALA A 192 5.18 -0.21 2.26
N THR A 193 5.22 -0.84 3.44
CA THR A 193 5.69 -2.22 3.61
C THR A 193 4.80 -3.23 2.89
N LEU A 194 3.47 -3.09 2.98
CA LEU A 194 2.54 -3.94 2.21
C LEU A 194 2.78 -3.80 0.70
N SER A 195 3.14 -2.61 0.22
CA SER A 195 3.43 -2.41 -1.21
C SER A 195 4.68 -3.17 -1.66
N ILE A 196 5.73 -3.16 -0.83
CA ILE A 196 6.95 -3.93 -1.10
C ILE A 196 6.65 -5.43 -1.16
N GLY A 197 5.73 -5.93 -0.33
CA GLY A 197 5.33 -7.34 -0.37
C GLY A 197 4.83 -7.81 -1.74
N ALA A 198 4.28 -6.93 -2.59
CA ALA A 198 3.86 -7.28 -3.94
C ALA A 198 5.01 -7.79 -4.82
N PHE A 199 6.25 -7.33 -4.58
CA PHE A 199 7.44 -7.76 -5.33
C PHE A 199 7.79 -9.23 -5.10
N SER A 200 7.24 -9.87 -4.08
CA SER A 200 7.35 -11.32 -3.91
C SER A 200 6.58 -12.11 -4.97
N LEU A 201 5.61 -11.49 -5.66
CA LEU A 201 4.80 -12.13 -6.70
C LEU A 201 5.33 -11.88 -8.11
N PHE A 202 6.21 -10.90 -8.29
CA PHE A 202 6.76 -10.54 -9.59
C PHE A 202 7.52 -11.69 -10.28
N PRO A 203 8.28 -12.54 -9.56
CA PRO A 203 8.96 -13.68 -10.17
C PRO A 203 8.05 -14.62 -10.98
N ILE A 204 6.75 -14.67 -10.67
CA ILE A 204 5.76 -15.49 -11.39
C ILE A 204 5.74 -15.18 -12.90
N PHE A 205 5.96 -13.91 -13.29
CA PHE A 205 5.95 -13.51 -14.70
C PHE A 205 7.08 -14.17 -15.52
N TRP A 206 8.15 -14.60 -14.87
CA TRP A 206 9.38 -15.07 -15.51
C TRP A 206 9.71 -16.53 -15.20
N ILE A 207 8.78 -17.30 -14.63
CA ILE A 207 8.97 -18.75 -14.47
C ILE A 207 9.23 -19.38 -15.86
N ASN A 208 10.32 -20.14 -15.97
CA ASN A 208 10.78 -20.82 -17.18
C ASN A 208 11.00 -19.90 -18.41
N LYS A 209 11.23 -18.59 -18.20
CA LYS A 209 11.44 -17.63 -19.28
C LYS A 209 12.54 -16.63 -18.92
N ASN A 210 13.32 -16.20 -19.91
CA ASN A 210 14.21 -15.06 -19.75
C ASN A 210 13.41 -13.77 -19.48
N VAL A 211 13.91 -12.95 -18.56
CA VAL A 211 13.30 -11.67 -18.20
C VAL A 211 13.51 -10.68 -19.36
N PRO A 212 12.45 -10.19 -20.04
CA PRO A 212 12.58 -9.17 -21.07
C PRO A 212 13.06 -7.84 -20.47
N PHE A 213 13.85 -7.07 -21.22
CA PHE A 213 14.33 -5.75 -20.79
C PHE A 213 13.18 -4.80 -20.38
N LEU A 214 12.08 -4.82 -21.14
CA LEU A 214 10.92 -3.97 -20.87
C LEU A 214 10.26 -4.29 -19.52
N ASP A 215 10.19 -5.57 -19.14
CA ASP A 215 9.66 -6.00 -17.85
C ASP A 215 10.55 -5.55 -16.69
N ILE A 216 11.88 -5.55 -16.88
CA ILE A 216 12.84 -4.99 -15.91
C ILE A 216 12.61 -3.48 -15.75
N ALA A 217 12.51 -2.75 -16.87
CA ALA A 217 12.27 -1.31 -16.86
C ALA A 217 10.94 -0.96 -16.17
N MET A 218 9.86 -1.69 -16.46
CA MET A 218 8.56 -1.51 -15.82
C MET A 218 8.59 -1.85 -14.32
N THR A 219 9.29 -2.93 -13.94
CA THR A 219 9.46 -3.30 -12.53
C THR A 219 10.23 -2.23 -11.76
N LEU A 220 11.30 -1.69 -12.34
CA LEU A 220 12.07 -0.59 -11.76
C LEU A 220 11.23 0.68 -11.66
N LEU A 221 10.44 1.01 -12.69
CA LEU A 221 9.51 2.14 -12.66
C LEU A 221 8.51 2.00 -11.51
N VAL A 222 7.88 0.83 -11.36
CA VAL A 222 6.93 0.54 -10.27
C VAL A 222 7.61 0.66 -8.91
N LEU A 223 8.85 0.17 -8.77
CA LEU A 223 9.64 0.30 -7.55
C LEU A 223 9.95 1.77 -7.22
N CYS A 224 10.35 2.57 -8.21
CA CYS A 224 10.57 4.00 -8.06
C CYS A 224 9.28 4.73 -7.66
N ILE A 225 8.15 4.39 -8.27
CA ILE A 225 6.84 4.95 -7.91
C ILE A 225 6.49 4.61 -6.47
N ILE A 226 6.62 3.35 -6.04
CA ILE A 226 6.32 2.93 -4.67
C ILE A 226 7.26 3.62 -3.68
N ALA A 227 8.56 3.67 -3.96
CA ALA A 227 9.55 4.34 -3.12
C ALA A 227 9.21 5.83 -2.97
N PHE A 228 8.98 6.53 -4.08
CA PHE A 228 8.71 7.96 -4.03
C PHE A 228 7.32 8.28 -3.46
N TYR A 229 6.26 7.62 -3.90
CA TYR A 229 4.90 7.97 -3.47
C TYR A 229 4.54 7.48 -2.07
N LEU A 230 5.10 6.36 -1.60
CA LEU A 230 4.70 5.73 -0.33
C LEU A 230 5.74 5.85 0.78
N PHE A 231 7.05 5.89 0.50
CA PHE A 231 8.04 6.13 1.55
C PHE A 231 8.29 7.62 1.82
N TYR A 232 8.18 8.49 0.82
CA TYR A 232 8.28 9.93 1.03
C TYR A 232 7.34 10.47 2.14
N PRO A 233 6.03 10.14 2.17
CA PRO A 233 5.16 10.61 3.26
C PRO A 233 5.60 10.08 4.64
N VAL A 234 6.16 8.87 4.72
CA VAL A 234 6.71 8.32 5.97
C VAL A 234 7.88 9.18 6.46
N LEU A 235 8.86 9.44 5.59
CA LEU A 235 10.03 10.25 5.91
C LEU A 235 9.63 11.68 6.33
N LYS A 236 8.65 12.25 5.62
CA LYS A 236 8.12 13.58 5.93
C LYS A 236 7.44 13.63 7.30
N LEU A 237 6.61 12.65 7.64
CA LEU A 237 5.93 12.58 8.94
C LEU A 237 6.93 12.35 10.07
N HIS A 238 7.92 11.49 9.86
CA HIS A 238 8.99 11.22 10.82
C HIS A 238 9.84 12.47 11.09
N SER A 239 10.27 13.17 10.04
CA SER A 239 11.01 14.43 10.15
C SER A 239 10.19 15.50 10.89
N GLN A 240 8.90 15.61 10.59
CA GLN A 240 8.01 16.54 11.29
C GLN A 240 7.87 16.22 12.79
N TRP A 241 7.85 14.93 13.14
CA TRP A 241 7.80 14.52 14.54
C TRP A 241 9.09 14.86 15.28
N LEU A 242 10.26 14.55 14.70
CA LEU A 242 11.56 14.85 15.30
C LEU A 242 11.77 16.35 15.48
N ASN A 243 11.52 17.13 14.43
CA ASN A 243 11.66 18.58 14.47
C ASN A 243 10.66 19.20 15.45
N GLY A 244 9.43 18.68 15.51
CA GLY A 244 8.42 19.09 16.47
C GLY A 244 8.87 18.86 17.91
N LYS A 245 9.25 17.61 18.24
CA LYS A 245 9.76 17.24 19.57
C LYS A 245 10.92 18.14 19.99
N ASN A 246 11.94 18.26 19.15
CA ASN A 246 13.13 19.04 19.46
C ASN A 246 12.82 20.53 19.68
N LYS A 247 11.95 21.11 18.84
CA LYS A 247 11.52 22.51 18.98
C LYS A 247 10.81 22.73 20.31
N LYS A 248 9.85 21.87 20.66
CA LYS A 248 9.08 22.01 21.91
C LYS A 248 9.92 21.76 23.16
N CYS A 249 10.82 20.76 23.14
CA CYS A 249 11.79 20.55 24.22
C CYS A 249 12.66 21.79 24.44
N LYS A 250 13.13 22.43 23.36
CA LYS A 250 13.92 23.67 23.47
C LYS A 250 13.12 24.81 24.07
N GLU A 251 11.89 25.02 23.61
CA GLU A 251 10.98 26.04 24.15
C GLU A 251 10.64 25.84 25.63
N LEU A 252 10.47 24.58 26.08
CA LEU A 252 10.21 24.25 27.48
C LEU A 252 11.46 24.41 28.35
N ASN A 253 12.62 23.95 27.89
CA ASN A 253 13.90 24.19 28.59
C ASN A 253 14.17 25.68 28.77
N GLU A 254 13.91 26.51 27.75
CA GLU A 254 14.05 27.96 27.87
C GLU A 254 13.05 28.58 28.86
N ARG A 255 11.86 28.01 29.02
CA ARG A 255 10.88 28.44 30.03
C ARG A 255 11.29 28.07 31.44
N VAL A 256 11.69 26.81 31.66
CA VAL A 256 12.20 26.32 32.95
C VAL A 256 13.39 27.18 33.42
N ASN A 257 14.30 27.53 32.50
CA ASN A 257 15.44 28.38 32.82
C ASN A 257 15.09 29.86 33.12
N LYS A 258 13.88 30.33 32.76
CA LYS A 258 13.45 31.74 32.92
C LYS A 258 12.37 31.94 33.97
N GLU A 259 11.64 30.91 34.36
CA GLU A 259 10.51 31.00 35.29
C GLU A 259 10.96 31.01 36.75
N MET A 260 10.62 32.07 37.49
CA MET A 260 10.87 32.16 38.94
C MET A 260 9.69 31.68 39.80
N SER A 261 8.53 31.44 39.19
CA SER A 261 7.33 30.97 39.90
C SER A 261 7.36 29.46 40.05
N SER A 262 7.39 28.97 41.30
CA SER A 262 7.48 27.54 41.62
C SER A 262 6.36 26.70 40.99
N GLU A 263 5.13 27.22 40.93
CA GLU A 263 3.98 26.48 40.38
C GLU A 263 4.04 26.33 38.85
N LYS A 264 4.45 27.38 38.13
CA LYS A 264 4.64 27.32 36.67
C LYS A 264 5.85 26.49 36.27
N LEU A 265 6.91 26.53 37.08
CA LEU A 265 8.11 25.75 36.87
C LEU A 265 7.82 24.25 36.96
N VAL A 266 7.09 23.79 37.99
CA VAL A 266 6.68 22.38 38.12
C VAL A 266 5.84 21.92 36.93
N LEU A 267 4.94 22.77 36.42
CA LEU A 267 4.08 22.45 35.29
C LEU A 267 4.89 22.36 33.97
N SER A 268 5.83 23.27 33.76
CA SER A 268 6.78 23.25 32.64
C SER A 268 7.72 22.03 32.68
N GLU A 269 8.19 21.62 33.86
CA GLU A 269 9.02 20.42 34.05
C GLU A 269 8.23 19.14 33.77
N GLN A 270 6.99 19.03 34.26
CA GLN A 270 6.11 17.89 33.98
C GLN A 270 5.80 17.76 32.48
N GLU A 271 5.52 18.86 31.78
CA GLU A 271 5.33 18.85 30.32
C GLU A 271 6.61 18.41 29.59
N LEU A 272 7.78 18.86 30.06
CA LEU A 272 9.08 18.52 29.49
C LEU A 272 9.40 17.03 29.66
N GLU A 273 9.20 16.47 30.86
CA GLU A 273 9.35 15.04 31.12
C GLU A 273 8.39 14.22 30.25
N GLY A 274 7.14 14.67 30.16
CA GLY A 274 6.13 14.09 29.29
C GLY A 274 6.61 13.99 27.84
N ILE A 275 7.14 15.07 27.26
CA ILE A 275 7.64 15.08 25.88
C ILE A 275 8.94 14.29 25.73
N ASN A 276 9.85 14.37 26.71
CA ASN A 276 11.12 13.64 26.66
C ASN A 276 10.89 12.13 26.66
N SER A 277 9.91 11.65 27.43
CA SER A 277 9.52 10.24 27.49
C SER A 277 8.96 9.70 26.16
N LEU A 278 8.48 10.57 25.26
CA LEU A 278 7.94 10.14 23.97
C LEU A 278 9.04 9.62 23.05
N SER A 279 8.84 8.43 22.51
CA SER A 279 9.69 7.88 21.44
C SER A 279 8.86 7.60 20.19
N ILE A 280 9.41 7.93 19.02
CA ILE A 280 8.81 7.53 17.75
C ILE A 280 9.22 6.11 17.40
N ASN A 281 8.60 5.14 18.06
CA ASN A 281 8.72 3.76 17.64
C ASN A 281 7.82 3.52 16.42
N LEU A 282 8.36 3.81 15.23
CA LEU A 282 7.71 3.53 13.95
C LEU A 282 7.42 2.02 13.80
N TYR A 283 8.31 1.19 14.32
CA TYR A 283 8.21 -0.27 14.26
C TYR A 283 7.83 -0.84 15.63
N GLY A 284 6.60 -1.33 15.77
CA GLY A 284 6.29 -2.28 16.84
C GLY A 284 6.96 -3.63 16.60
N VAL A 285 7.02 -4.50 17.61
CA VAL A 285 7.56 -5.88 17.47
C VAL A 285 6.86 -6.63 16.33
N LYS A 286 5.53 -6.50 16.22
CA LYS A 286 4.72 -7.09 15.16
C LYS A 286 5.08 -6.55 13.77
N ASP A 287 5.45 -5.27 13.67
CA ASP A 287 5.81 -4.64 12.39
C ASP A 287 7.21 -5.04 11.94
N LYS A 288 8.15 -5.25 12.88
CA LYS A 288 9.47 -5.84 12.59
C LYS A 288 9.35 -7.25 12.03
N ILE A 289 8.52 -8.09 12.66
CA ILE A 289 8.27 -9.45 12.18
C ILE A 289 7.67 -9.44 10.77
N ARG A 290 6.69 -8.55 10.51
CA ARG A 290 6.11 -8.39 9.16
C ARG A 290 7.14 -7.96 8.13
N PHE A 291 7.99 -7.00 8.45
CA PHE A 291 9.02 -6.53 7.55
C PHE A 291 10.03 -7.64 7.21
N ILE A 292 10.50 -8.37 8.22
CA ILE A 292 11.39 -9.53 8.04
C ILE A 292 10.70 -10.61 7.21
N ALA A 293 9.45 -10.93 7.49
CA ALA A 293 8.68 -11.91 6.73
C ALA A 293 8.52 -11.48 5.26
N CYS A 294 8.23 -10.21 4.99
CA CYS A 294 8.19 -9.68 3.62
C CYS A 294 9.56 -9.78 2.92
N ALA A 295 10.64 -9.39 3.60
CA ALA A 295 11.99 -9.46 3.02
C ALA A 295 12.40 -10.91 2.72
N LEU A 296 12.12 -11.85 3.62
CA LEU A 296 12.37 -13.28 3.43
C LEU A 296 11.51 -13.84 2.29
N LEU A 297 10.22 -13.50 2.22
CA LEU A 297 9.32 -13.96 1.16
C LEU A 297 9.80 -13.49 -0.22
N ILE A 298 10.26 -12.24 -0.32
CA ILE A 298 10.86 -11.71 -1.54
C ILE A 298 12.13 -12.51 -1.87
N ALA A 299 13.06 -12.65 -0.92
CA ALA A 299 14.30 -13.38 -1.14
C ALA A 299 14.06 -14.83 -1.60
N ILE A 300 13.12 -15.53 -0.96
CA ILE A 300 12.75 -16.92 -1.31
C ILE A 300 12.13 -16.97 -2.70
N SER A 301 11.15 -16.11 -3.00
CA SER A 301 10.47 -16.11 -4.30
C SER A 301 11.43 -15.84 -5.47
N TRP A 302 12.31 -14.85 -5.31
CA TRP A 302 13.33 -14.54 -6.31
C TRP A 302 14.42 -15.63 -6.39
N GLY A 303 14.78 -16.24 -5.27
CA GLY A 303 15.70 -17.38 -5.22
C GLY A 303 15.18 -18.60 -5.97
N ILE A 304 13.88 -18.90 -5.87
CA ILE A 304 13.23 -19.98 -6.64
C ILE A 304 13.41 -19.73 -8.14
N VAL A 305 13.14 -18.52 -8.63
CA VAL A 305 13.31 -18.22 -10.07
C VAL A 305 14.76 -18.33 -10.51
N LEU A 306 15.74 -17.97 -9.68
CA LEU A 306 17.16 -18.17 -10.02
C LEU A 306 17.52 -19.66 -10.19
N ILE A 307 16.91 -20.55 -9.39
CA ILE A 307 17.14 -22.00 -9.46
C ILE A 307 16.43 -22.62 -10.68
N PHE A 308 15.23 -22.15 -11.02
CA PHE A 308 14.41 -22.71 -12.10
C PHE A 308 14.56 -22.01 -13.46
N SER A 309 15.24 -20.86 -13.53
CA SER A 309 15.49 -20.18 -14.79
C SER A 309 16.56 -20.91 -15.62
N PRO A 310 16.28 -21.27 -16.90
CA PRO A 310 17.25 -21.95 -17.76
C PRO A 310 18.51 -21.10 -18.04
N SER A 311 18.49 -19.79 -17.79
CA SER A 311 19.63 -18.89 -17.97
C SER A 311 20.80 -19.15 -17.00
N PHE A 312 20.59 -19.84 -15.87
CA PHE A 312 21.66 -20.17 -14.92
C PHE A 312 22.28 -21.57 -15.13
N LYS A 313 21.74 -22.36 -16.07
CA LYS A 313 22.29 -23.67 -16.46
C LYS A 313 23.41 -23.59 -17.50
N MET A 314 23.86 -22.40 -17.91
CA MET A 314 24.93 -22.22 -18.91
C MET A 314 26.30 -21.81 -18.33
N HIS A 315 26.51 -21.86 -17.02
CA HIS A 315 27.83 -21.58 -16.43
C HIS A 315 28.20 -22.50 -15.24
N LEU A 316 27.77 -23.76 -15.28
CA LEU A 316 28.33 -24.86 -14.48
C LEU A 316 28.52 -26.08 -15.39
#